data_AF-A0A5J9T9A2-F1
#
_entry.id   AF-A0A5J9T9A2-F1
#
_cell.length_a   1.000
_cell.length_b   1.000
_cell.length_c   1.000
_cell.angle_alpha   90.00
_cell.angle_beta   90.00
_cell.angle_gamma   90.00
#
_symmetry.space_group_name_H-M   'P 1'
#
loop_
_entity.id
_entity.type
_entity.pdbx_description
1 polymer ?
#
loop_
_entity_poly.entity_id
_entity_poly.type
_entity_poly.pdbx_seq_one_letter_code
_entity_poly.pdbx_strand_id
1 'polypeptide(L)'
;MAVPRALVLISCFLCCYAAPALSSSTPSGDFLKCLTVAIPSQLLLTQSSPSFTSVLQSTVRNPKFLAPSIVRPLCVVTATNASHVQAAVLCGRRHGVPIRVRSGGHDYEGLSYRSYRLEVFAVVDLAKLRAVRVNRRAATAWVDSGATVGEIYEAGKVWGEKYFRANYRRLAIAKGKIDPDDYFRNEQSIPPLVLRK
;
A
#
# COMPACT_ATOMS: atom_id res chain seq x y z
N MET A 1 -4.06 -69.71 64.87
CA MET A 1 -4.80 -69.35 63.63
C MET A 1 -4.43 -67.93 63.27
N ALA A 2 -3.52 -67.74 62.31
CA ALA A 2 -3.06 -66.43 61.85
C ALA A 2 -3.59 -66.20 60.44
N VAL A 3 -4.30 -65.09 60.24
CA VAL A 3 -4.91 -64.70 58.95
C VAL A 3 -3.84 -63.98 58.11
N PRO A 4 -3.62 -64.32 56.83
CA PRO A 4 -2.64 -63.63 56.01
C PRO A 4 -3.24 -62.32 55.48
N ARG A 5 -2.48 -61.22 55.59
CA ARG A 5 -2.80 -59.94 54.97
C ARG A 5 -2.36 -59.98 53.50
N ALA A 6 -3.32 -60.01 52.58
CA ALA A 6 -3.08 -59.86 51.16
C ALA A 6 -2.73 -58.40 50.83
N LEU A 7 -1.54 -58.17 50.27
CA LEU A 7 -1.11 -56.90 49.68
C LEU A 7 -1.71 -56.80 48.28
N VAL A 8 -2.67 -55.89 48.09
CA VAL A 8 -3.24 -55.56 46.78
C VAL A 8 -2.36 -54.48 46.13
N LEU A 9 -1.57 -54.87 45.12
CA LEU A 9 -0.81 -53.95 44.27
C LEU A 9 -1.77 -53.34 43.24
N ILE A 10 -2.17 -52.08 43.46
CA ILE A 10 -2.94 -51.29 42.49
C ILE A 10 -1.96 -50.78 41.42
N SER A 11 -1.93 -51.47 40.27
CA SER A 11 -1.25 -51.00 39.07
C SER A 11 -2.02 -49.82 38.47
N CYS A 12 -1.50 -48.61 38.68
CA CYS A 12 -2.03 -47.40 38.06
C CYS A 12 -1.54 -47.35 36.60
N PHE A 13 -2.36 -47.87 35.68
CA PHE A 13 -2.15 -47.67 34.24
C PHE A 13 -2.37 -46.19 33.91
N LEU A 14 -1.27 -45.42 33.86
CA LEU A 14 -1.25 -44.07 33.31
C LEU A 14 -1.58 -44.18 31.81
N CYS A 15 -2.86 -43.99 31.48
CA CYS A 15 -3.29 -43.90 30.10
C CYS A 15 -2.88 -42.52 29.57
N CYS A 16 -1.72 -42.44 28.92
CA CYS A 16 -1.28 -41.27 28.18
C CYS A 16 -2.18 -41.08 26.94
N TYR A 17 -3.38 -40.55 27.14
CA TYR A 17 -4.17 -39.98 26.04
C TYR A 17 -3.43 -38.75 25.53
N ALA A 18 -2.70 -38.91 24.42
CA ALA A 18 -2.21 -37.79 23.64
C ALA A 18 -3.42 -37.05 23.07
N ALA A 19 -3.88 -36.01 23.78
CA ALA A 19 -4.86 -35.09 23.24
C ALA A 19 -4.28 -34.45 21.97
N PRO A 20 -5.02 -34.39 20.84
CA PRO A 20 -4.54 -33.71 19.65
C PRO A 20 -4.24 -32.25 20.01
N ALA A 21 -3.02 -31.80 19.72
CA ALA A 21 -2.62 -30.42 19.95
C ALA A 21 -3.52 -29.50 19.12
N LEU A 22 -4.43 -28.80 19.78
CA LEU A 22 -5.25 -27.77 19.16
C LEU A 22 -4.29 -26.65 18.71
N SER A 23 -4.02 -26.55 17.40
CA SER A 23 -3.24 -25.44 16.86
C SER A 23 -4.02 -24.15 17.04
N SER A 24 -3.76 -23.42 18.13
CA SER A 24 -4.27 -22.06 18.29
C SER A 24 -3.61 -21.18 17.23
N SER A 25 -4.40 -20.72 16.26
CA SER A 25 -3.94 -19.76 15.26
C SER A 25 -3.69 -18.42 15.93
N THR A 26 -2.58 -17.77 15.58
CA THR A 26 -2.31 -16.41 16.05
C THR A 26 -3.20 -15.42 15.29
N PRO A 27 -3.61 -14.28 15.90
CA PRO A 27 -4.38 -13.25 15.19
C PRO A 27 -3.74 -12.83 13.86
N SER A 28 -2.41 -12.75 13.82
CA SER A 28 -1.61 -12.48 12.62
C SER A 28 -1.73 -13.58 11.55
N GLY A 29 -1.74 -14.86 11.95
CA GLY A 29 -1.92 -15.99 11.04
C GLY A 29 -3.32 -16.05 10.45
N ASP A 30 -4.35 -15.81 11.27
CA ASP A 30 -5.74 -15.77 10.82
C ASP A 30 -6.02 -14.57 9.90
N PHE A 31 -5.40 -13.43 10.19
CA PHE A 31 -5.42 -12.27 9.31
C PHE A 31 -4.85 -12.60 7.91
N LEU A 32 -3.68 -13.23 7.84
CA LEU A 32 -3.09 -13.63 6.56
C LEU A 32 -3.96 -14.66 5.82
N LYS A 33 -4.54 -15.62 6.54
CA LYS A 33 -5.48 -16.59 5.95
C LYS A 33 -6.72 -15.90 5.37
N CYS A 34 -7.28 -14.92 6.09
CA CYS A 34 -8.39 -14.09 5.61
C CYS A 34 -8.04 -13.35 4.31
N LEU A 35 -6.85 -12.74 4.25
CA LEU A 35 -6.39 -12.05 3.04
C LEU A 35 -6.19 -13.00 1.86
N THR A 36 -5.58 -14.16 2.06
CA THR A 36 -5.33 -15.15 0.99
C THR A 36 -6.61 -15.65 0.34
N VAL A 37 -7.73 -15.71 1.07
CA VAL A 37 -9.03 -16.07 0.52
C VAL A 37 -9.65 -14.92 -0.29
N ALA A 38 -9.46 -13.67 0.14
CA ALA A 38 -10.15 -12.52 -0.42
C ALA A 38 -9.35 -11.75 -1.50
N ILE A 39 -8.03 -11.94 -1.57
CA ILE A 39 -7.12 -11.17 -2.42
C ILE A 39 -6.24 -12.14 -3.22
N PRO A 40 -6.05 -11.91 -4.53
CA PRO A 40 -5.13 -12.70 -5.34
C PRO A 40 -3.71 -12.73 -4.75
N SER A 41 -3.09 -13.91 -4.72
CA SER A 41 -1.80 -14.14 -4.05
C SER A 41 -0.67 -13.25 -4.58
N GLN A 42 -0.67 -12.91 -5.87
CA GLN A 42 0.30 -12.00 -6.48
C GLN A 42 0.22 -10.56 -5.96
N LEU A 43 -0.84 -10.20 -5.26
CA LEU A 43 -1.03 -8.88 -4.66
C LEU A 43 -0.75 -8.87 -3.15
N LEU A 44 -0.54 -10.03 -2.53
CA LEU A 44 -0.26 -10.20 -1.11
C LEU A 44 1.22 -10.61 -0.91
N LEU A 45 2.03 -9.69 -0.40
CA LEU A 45 3.46 -9.92 -0.17
C LEU A 45 3.72 -10.09 1.33
N THR A 46 4.22 -11.25 1.73
CA THR A 46 4.70 -11.52 3.10
C THR A 46 6.20 -11.28 3.19
N GLN A 47 6.77 -11.22 4.40
CA GLN A 47 8.22 -11.04 4.57
C GLN A 47 9.07 -12.13 3.89
N SER A 48 8.49 -13.31 3.62
CA SER A 48 9.11 -14.40 2.87
C SER A 48 9.02 -14.25 1.35
N SER A 49 8.20 -13.35 0.83
CA SER A 49 8.09 -13.12 -0.61
C SER A 49 9.37 -12.47 -1.16
N PRO A 50 9.95 -12.95 -2.27
CA PRO A 50 11.19 -12.39 -2.84
C PRO A 50 11.11 -10.90 -3.16
N SER A 51 9.93 -10.41 -3.56
CA SER A 51 9.68 -9.00 -3.90
C SER A 51 9.27 -8.13 -2.71
N PHE A 52 9.16 -8.68 -1.50
CA PHE A 52 8.66 -7.93 -0.34
C PHE A 52 9.51 -6.69 -0.04
N THR A 53 10.82 -6.86 0.06
CA THR A 53 11.74 -5.76 0.40
C THR A 53 11.74 -4.69 -0.69
N SER A 54 11.81 -5.09 -1.97
CA SER A 54 11.83 -4.13 -3.08
C SER A 54 10.54 -3.32 -3.17
N VAL A 55 9.38 -3.96 -2.98
CA VAL A 55 8.08 -3.26 -2.95
C VAL A 55 7.94 -2.37 -1.73
N LEU A 56 8.29 -2.87 -0.54
CA LEU A 56 8.26 -2.08 0.70
C LEU A 56 9.17 -0.84 0.59
N GLN A 57 10.33 -0.94 -0.04
CA GLN A 57 11.29 0.17 -0.11
C GLN A 57 11.06 1.11 -1.32
N SER A 58 10.30 0.69 -2.33
CA SER A 58 10.14 1.42 -3.61
C SER A 58 9.74 2.89 -3.51
N THR A 59 8.94 3.25 -2.49
CA THR A 59 8.47 4.63 -2.26
C THR A 59 8.93 5.21 -0.94
N VAL A 60 9.90 4.58 -0.25
CA VAL A 60 10.52 5.13 0.96
C VAL A 60 11.42 6.29 0.55
N ARG A 61 11.07 7.50 0.99
CA ARG A 61 11.80 8.73 0.60
C ARG A 61 12.87 9.16 1.57
N ASN A 62 12.79 8.70 2.82
CA ASN A 62 13.76 9.01 3.85
C ASN A 62 14.65 7.77 4.11
N PRO A 63 15.94 7.78 3.69
CA PRO A 63 16.85 6.64 3.83
C PRO A 63 17.04 6.16 5.28
N LYS A 64 16.80 7.04 6.27
CA LYS A 64 16.79 6.70 7.70
C LYS A 64 15.91 5.48 8.00
N PHE A 65 14.84 5.30 7.22
CA PHE A 65 13.86 4.23 7.46
C PHE A 65 14.10 2.95 6.65
N LEU A 66 15.27 2.81 6.00
CA LEU A 66 15.67 1.58 5.31
C LEU A 66 16.43 0.60 6.21
N ALA A 67 16.86 1.05 7.40
CA ALA A 67 17.66 0.26 8.32
C ALA A 67 16.92 -1.01 8.81
N PRO A 68 17.65 -2.12 9.10
CA PRO A 68 17.04 -3.36 9.61
C PRO A 68 16.33 -3.22 10.96
N SER A 69 16.71 -2.24 11.77
CA SER A 69 16.11 -1.96 13.08
C SER A 69 14.70 -1.37 13.01
N ILE A 70 14.24 -0.96 11.82
CA ILE A 70 12.92 -0.38 11.62
C ILE A 70 11.85 -1.47 11.67
N VAL A 71 10.79 -1.23 12.43
CA VAL A 71 9.64 -2.14 12.51
C VAL A 71 8.94 -2.21 11.15
N ARG A 72 8.97 -3.40 10.54
CA ARG A 72 8.40 -3.69 9.21
C ARG A 72 7.00 -4.30 9.33
N PRO A 73 6.15 -4.13 8.30
CA PRO A 73 4.83 -4.76 8.30
C PRO A 73 4.92 -6.28 8.21
N LEU A 74 3.87 -6.95 8.69
CA LEU A 74 3.64 -8.38 8.50
C LEU A 74 3.51 -8.74 7.01
N CYS A 75 2.77 -7.93 6.27
CA CYS A 75 2.57 -8.07 4.83
C CYS A 75 2.28 -6.71 4.16
N VAL A 76 2.45 -6.68 2.84
CA VAL A 76 2.05 -5.57 1.97
C VAL A 76 0.97 -6.07 1.00
N VAL A 77 -0.17 -5.42 0.96
CA VAL A 77 -1.24 -5.63 -0.02
C VAL A 77 -1.09 -4.57 -1.12
N THR A 78 -0.72 -4.98 -2.33
CA THR A 78 -0.62 -4.08 -3.50
C THR A 78 -1.98 -3.98 -4.22
N ALA A 79 -2.88 -3.17 -3.67
CA ALA A 79 -4.26 -3.07 -4.14
C ALA A 79 -4.34 -2.52 -5.57
N THR A 80 -5.22 -3.09 -6.40
CA THR A 80 -5.44 -2.70 -7.81
C THR A 80 -6.88 -2.24 -8.07
N ASN A 81 -7.77 -2.41 -7.09
CA ASN A 81 -9.15 -1.99 -7.12
C ASN A 81 -9.62 -1.72 -5.67
N ALA A 82 -10.81 -1.13 -5.52
CA ALA A 82 -11.37 -0.83 -4.21
C ALA A 82 -11.70 -2.10 -3.39
N SER A 83 -12.05 -3.22 -4.02
CA SER A 83 -12.42 -4.44 -3.30
C SER A 83 -11.24 -5.07 -2.55
N HIS A 84 -10.01 -4.96 -3.07
CA HIS A 84 -8.81 -5.39 -2.35
C HIS A 84 -8.56 -4.54 -1.09
N VAL A 85 -8.83 -3.23 -1.15
CA VAL A 85 -8.74 -2.33 0.02
C VAL A 85 -9.81 -2.70 1.04
N GLN A 86 -11.05 -2.90 0.60
CA GLN A 86 -12.15 -3.34 1.46
C GLN A 86 -11.83 -4.66 2.16
N ALA A 87 -11.34 -5.66 1.43
CA ALA A 87 -10.92 -6.95 1.99
C ALA A 87 -9.85 -6.78 3.07
N ALA A 88 -8.83 -5.96 2.82
CA ALA A 88 -7.76 -5.70 3.79
C ALA A 88 -8.29 -5.05 5.08
N VAL A 89 -9.18 -4.06 4.97
CA VAL A 89 -9.80 -3.40 6.13
C VAL A 89 -10.69 -4.37 6.91
N LEU A 90 -11.50 -5.17 6.22
CA LEU A 90 -12.40 -6.15 6.84
C LEU A 90 -11.62 -7.25 7.57
N CYS A 91 -10.58 -7.81 6.94
CA CYS A 91 -9.71 -8.79 7.59
C CYS A 91 -8.94 -8.17 8.77
N GLY A 92 -8.39 -6.96 8.61
CA GLY A 92 -7.68 -6.26 9.68
C GLY A 92 -8.56 -6.01 10.90
N ARG A 93 -9.80 -5.53 10.68
CA ARG A 93 -10.78 -5.32 11.75
C ARG A 93 -11.19 -6.63 12.43
N ARG A 94 -11.42 -7.69 11.65
CA ARG A 94 -11.85 -9.00 12.19
C ARG A 94 -10.78 -9.64 13.09
N HIS A 95 -9.51 -9.47 12.75
CA HIS A 95 -8.40 -10.17 13.41
C HIS A 95 -7.50 -9.22 14.24
N GLY A 96 -7.92 -7.97 14.43
CA GLY A 96 -7.21 -7.01 15.27
C GLY A 96 -5.83 -6.59 14.74
N VAL A 97 -5.62 -6.64 13.42
CA VAL A 97 -4.37 -6.20 12.78
C VAL A 97 -4.55 -4.78 12.22
N PRO A 98 -3.84 -3.78 12.78
CA PRO A 98 -3.86 -2.42 12.26
C PRO A 98 -3.36 -2.35 10.81
N ILE A 99 -4.01 -1.49 10.02
CA ILE A 99 -3.64 -1.22 8.64
C ILE A 99 -3.04 0.18 8.53
N ARG A 100 -1.87 0.28 7.90
CA ARG A 100 -1.29 1.54 7.43
C ARG A 100 -1.50 1.64 5.94
N VAL A 101 -2.05 2.75 5.47
CA VAL A 101 -2.22 3.00 4.03
C VAL A 101 -1.03 3.77 3.50
N ARG A 102 -0.56 3.38 2.31
CA ARG A 102 0.51 4.07 1.60
C ARG A 102 0.10 4.38 0.17
N SER A 103 0.22 5.66 -0.19
CA SER A 103 0.22 6.13 -1.58
C SER A 103 1.69 6.37 -2.02
N GLY A 104 2.13 7.63 -2.12
CA GLY A 104 3.48 7.97 -2.60
C GLY A 104 4.62 7.78 -1.59
N GLY A 105 4.34 7.39 -0.34
CA GLY A 105 5.37 7.13 0.68
C GLY A 105 6.17 8.35 1.17
N HIS A 106 5.70 9.57 0.91
CA HIS A 106 6.33 10.83 1.31
C HIS A 106 6.05 11.27 2.75
N ASP A 107 5.58 10.36 3.62
CA ASP A 107 5.43 10.68 5.04
C ASP A 107 6.82 10.89 5.66
N TYR A 108 7.06 12.08 6.22
CA TYR A 108 8.39 12.48 6.72
C TYR A 108 8.88 11.60 7.85
N GLU A 109 7.94 11.04 8.62
CA GLU A 109 8.19 10.10 9.70
C GLU A 109 8.02 8.65 9.27
N GLY A 110 7.73 8.37 7.99
CA GLY A 110 7.52 7.02 7.46
C GLY A 110 6.30 6.29 8.02
N LEU A 111 5.32 6.99 8.60
CA LEU A 111 4.17 6.39 9.29
C LEU A 111 3.24 5.60 8.38
N SER A 112 3.37 5.74 7.06
CA SER A 112 2.65 4.92 6.10
C SER A 112 3.22 3.51 5.91
N TYR A 113 4.44 3.22 6.37
CA TYR A 113 5.11 1.93 6.13
C TYR A 113 5.96 1.39 7.30
N ARG A 114 6.15 2.14 8.38
CA ARG A 114 6.82 1.68 9.61
C ARG A 114 6.05 2.03 10.87
N SER A 115 6.41 1.44 11.99
CA SER A 115 5.97 1.87 13.33
C SER A 115 7.11 2.38 14.21
N TYR A 116 6.78 3.22 15.19
CA TYR A 116 7.67 3.52 16.33
C TYR A 116 7.57 2.44 17.43
N ARG A 117 6.41 1.80 17.55
CA ARG A 117 6.16 0.79 18.57
C ARG A 117 6.45 -0.59 17.97
N LEU A 118 6.86 -1.53 18.81
CA LEU A 118 6.92 -2.93 18.43
C LEU A 118 5.48 -3.46 18.35
N GLU A 119 4.90 -3.37 17.16
CA GLU A 119 3.54 -3.82 16.87
C GLU A 119 3.49 -4.57 15.54
N VAL A 120 2.51 -5.47 15.43
CA VAL A 120 2.17 -6.12 14.17
C VAL A 120 1.19 -5.21 13.42
N PHE A 121 1.49 -4.92 12.16
CA PHE A 121 0.61 -4.15 11.28
C PHE A 121 0.79 -4.62 9.83
N ALA A 122 -0.16 -4.30 8.96
CA ALA A 122 -0.02 -4.50 7.53
C ALA A 122 -0.02 -3.17 6.78
N VAL A 123 0.57 -3.15 5.59
CA VAL A 123 0.52 -2.00 4.68
C VAL A 123 -0.43 -2.32 3.53
N VAL A 124 -1.36 -1.40 3.24
CA VAL A 124 -2.10 -1.39 1.98
C VAL A 124 -1.46 -0.33 1.09
N ASP A 125 -0.79 -0.80 0.05
CA ASP A 125 -0.09 0.02 -0.93
C ASP A 125 -1.00 0.28 -2.14
N LEU A 126 -1.25 1.56 -2.40
CA LEU A 126 -2.16 2.03 -3.44
C LEU A 126 -1.44 2.39 -4.74
N ALA A 127 -0.13 2.17 -4.88
CA ALA A 127 0.64 2.61 -6.06
C ALA A 127 0.12 2.05 -7.41
N LYS A 128 -0.65 0.96 -7.40
CA LYS A 128 -1.30 0.41 -8.61
C LYS A 128 -2.68 1.03 -8.91
N LEU A 129 -3.29 1.72 -7.94
CA LEU A 129 -4.49 2.55 -8.08
C LEU A 129 -4.07 3.98 -8.42
N ARG A 130 -3.76 4.24 -9.69
CA ARG A 130 -3.16 5.50 -10.16
C ARG A 130 -3.80 6.06 -11.43
N ALA A 131 -5.04 5.68 -11.73
CA ALA A 131 -5.74 6.24 -12.88
C ALA A 131 -6.02 7.73 -12.67
N VAL A 132 -5.79 8.52 -13.72
CA VAL A 132 -6.17 9.93 -13.78
C VAL A 132 -7.10 10.12 -14.97
N ARG A 133 -8.35 10.48 -14.72
CA ARG A 133 -9.39 10.66 -15.74
C ARG A 133 -9.84 12.11 -15.76
N VAL A 134 -9.43 12.85 -16.79
CA VAL A 134 -9.72 14.28 -16.92
C VAL A 134 -10.92 14.51 -17.84
N ASN A 135 -11.91 15.27 -17.35
CA ASN A 135 -12.98 15.82 -18.16
C ASN A 135 -12.64 17.28 -18.52
N ARG A 136 -12.21 17.52 -19.76
CA ARG A 136 -11.86 18.86 -20.25
C ARG A 136 -13.05 19.81 -20.23
N ARG A 137 -14.25 19.35 -20.64
CA ARG A 137 -15.46 20.20 -20.73
C ARG A 137 -15.90 20.67 -19.35
N ALA A 138 -16.00 19.75 -18.40
CA ALA A 138 -16.38 20.06 -17.02
C ALA A 138 -15.25 20.74 -16.21
N ALA A 139 -13.98 20.59 -16.63
CA ALA A 139 -12.79 20.78 -15.80
C ALA A 139 -12.90 20.15 -14.42
N THR A 140 -13.14 18.86 -14.44
CA THR A 140 -13.08 17.99 -13.27
C THR A 140 -12.21 16.80 -13.62
N ALA A 141 -11.57 16.21 -12.62
CA ALA A 141 -10.84 14.98 -12.79
C ALA A 141 -11.19 14.00 -11.67
N TRP A 142 -11.18 12.72 -12.02
CA TRP A 142 -11.12 11.63 -11.05
C TRP A 142 -9.68 11.15 -10.98
N VAL A 143 -9.13 11.14 -9.77
CA VAL A 143 -7.73 10.81 -9.51
C VAL A 143 -7.69 9.72 -8.45
N ASP A 144 -7.19 8.55 -8.81
CA ASP A 144 -6.95 7.50 -7.82
C ASP A 144 -5.84 7.93 -6.85
N SER A 145 -5.96 7.54 -5.58
CA SER A 145 -5.08 8.03 -4.52
C SER A 145 -3.60 7.67 -4.69
N GLY A 146 -3.27 6.62 -5.45
CA GLY A 146 -1.89 6.21 -5.73
C GLY A 146 -1.22 7.00 -6.86
N ALA A 147 -1.96 7.86 -7.58
CA ALA A 147 -1.37 8.72 -8.60
C ALA A 147 -0.42 9.73 -7.96
N THR A 148 0.74 9.90 -8.58
CA THR A 148 1.71 10.94 -8.20
C THR A 148 1.26 12.30 -8.70
N VAL A 149 1.72 13.36 -8.04
CA VAL A 149 1.44 14.74 -8.45
C VAL A 149 1.89 15.01 -9.90
N GLY A 150 3.00 14.40 -10.35
CA GLY A 150 3.45 14.50 -11.74
C GLY A 150 2.47 13.91 -12.76
N GLU A 151 1.93 12.71 -12.49
CA GLU A 151 0.90 12.08 -13.35
C GLU A 151 -0.38 12.93 -13.42
N ILE A 152 -0.76 13.57 -12.31
CA ILE A 152 -1.92 14.49 -12.27
C ILE A 152 -1.67 15.71 -13.16
N TYR A 153 -0.49 16.33 -13.07
CA TYR A 153 -0.16 17.48 -13.92
C TYR A 153 -0.10 17.11 -15.39
N GLU A 154 0.51 15.97 -15.73
CA GLU A 154 0.59 15.49 -17.10
C GLU A 154 -0.79 15.33 -17.73
N ALA A 155 -1.70 14.63 -17.04
CA ALA A 155 -3.07 14.46 -17.51
C ALA A 155 -3.85 15.79 -17.54
N GLY A 156 -3.55 16.71 -16.62
CA GLY A 156 -4.17 18.01 -16.48
C GLY A 156 -3.77 19.06 -17.53
N LYS A 157 -2.72 18.82 -18.34
CA LYS A 157 -2.26 19.74 -19.40
C LYS A 157 -3.38 20.21 -20.33
N VAL A 158 -4.39 19.37 -20.58
CA VAL A 158 -5.57 19.69 -21.40
C VAL A 158 -6.44 20.81 -20.84
N TRP A 159 -6.23 21.22 -19.59
CA TRP A 159 -6.91 22.35 -18.96
C TRP A 159 -6.22 23.69 -19.17
N GLY A 160 -5.10 23.78 -19.91
CA GLY A 160 -4.37 25.05 -20.09
C GLY A 160 -5.29 26.26 -20.38
N GLU A 161 -6.23 26.12 -21.31
CA GLU A 161 -7.22 27.16 -21.63
C GLU A 161 -8.18 27.49 -20.47
N LYS A 162 -8.52 26.53 -19.61
CA LYS A 162 -9.41 26.75 -18.46
C LYS A 162 -8.66 27.28 -17.25
N TYR A 163 -7.41 26.87 -17.05
CA TYR A 163 -6.53 27.33 -15.98
C TYR A 163 -6.12 28.79 -16.23
N PHE A 164 -5.61 29.08 -17.43
CA PHE A 164 -5.15 30.43 -17.80
C PHE A 164 -6.26 31.29 -18.43
N ARG A 165 -7.44 30.73 -18.70
CA ARG A 165 -8.60 31.44 -19.28
C ARG A 165 -8.21 32.23 -20.54
N ALA A 166 -8.72 33.45 -20.68
CA ALA A 166 -8.40 34.36 -21.78
C ALA A 166 -6.89 34.67 -21.93
N ASN A 167 -6.07 34.41 -20.90
CA ASN A 167 -4.63 34.65 -20.96
C ASN A 167 -3.86 33.53 -21.66
N TYR A 168 -4.42 32.33 -21.82
CA TYR A 168 -3.71 31.18 -22.37
C TYR A 168 -3.06 31.50 -23.72
N ARG A 169 -3.82 32.07 -24.65
CA ARG A 169 -3.32 32.45 -25.99
C ARG A 169 -2.21 33.50 -25.91
N ARG A 170 -2.33 34.50 -25.02
CA ARG A 170 -1.30 35.54 -24.85
C ARG A 170 0.00 34.96 -24.30
N LEU A 171 -0.10 34.07 -23.31
CA LEU A 171 1.05 33.40 -22.69
C LEU A 171 1.75 32.47 -23.69
N ALA A 172 1.00 31.69 -24.45
CA ALA A 172 1.56 30.78 -25.45
C ALA A 172 2.22 31.54 -26.62
N ILE A 173 1.68 32.70 -27.04
CA ILE A 173 2.34 33.59 -28.02
C ILE A 173 3.61 34.19 -27.44
N ALA A 174 3.58 34.68 -26.19
CA ALA A 174 4.75 35.24 -25.53
C ALA A 174 5.87 34.20 -25.43
N LYS A 175 5.55 32.97 -25.04
CA LYS A 175 6.50 31.86 -25.03
C LYS A 175 7.01 31.53 -26.43
N GLY A 176 6.15 31.50 -27.46
CA GLY A 176 6.60 31.28 -28.84
C GLY A 176 7.57 32.35 -29.39
N LYS A 177 7.56 33.57 -28.81
CA LYS A 177 8.53 34.63 -29.16
C LYS A 177 9.87 34.49 -28.43
N ILE A 178 9.82 34.11 -27.15
CA ILE A 178 11.00 34.08 -26.25
C ILE A 178 11.70 32.72 -26.30
N ASP A 179 10.93 31.66 -26.53
CA ASP A 179 11.32 30.26 -26.46
C ASP A 179 10.71 29.47 -27.63
N PRO A 180 11.09 29.78 -28.89
CA PRO A 180 10.50 29.18 -30.08
C PRO A 180 10.78 27.68 -30.21
N ASP A 181 11.89 27.20 -29.64
CA ASP A 181 12.32 25.79 -29.67
C ASP A 181 11.82 24.98 -28.45
N ASP A 182 10.98 25.59 -27.62
CA ASP A 182 10.42 25.00 -26.39
C ASP A 182 11.48 24.43 -25.44
N TYR A 183 12.52 25.21 -25.16
CA TYR A 183 13.55 24.90 -24.18
C TYR A 183 12.95 24.69 -22.78
N PHE A 184 12.00 25.52 -22.35
CA PHE A 184 11.33 25.41 -21.05
C PHE A 184 10.09 24.51 -21.11
N ARG A 185 10.29 23.21 -21.34
CA ARG A 185 9.24 22.20 -21.59
C ARG A 185 8.93 21.25 -20.42
N ASN A 186 8.75 21.79 -19.21
CA ASN A 186 8.33 20.97 -18.06
C ASN A 186 6.80 20.75 -18.02
N GLU A 187 6.34 19.88 -17.13
CA GLU A 187 4.95 19.42 -17.01
C GLU A 187 3.95 20.54 -16.72
N GLN A 188 4.41 21.65 -16.12
CA GLN A 188 3.58 22.83 -15.82
C GLN A 188 3.74 23.95 -16.86
N SER A 189 4.56 23.78 -17.89
CA SER A 189 4.75 24.79 -18.91
C SER A 189 3.56 24.85 -19.88
N ILE A 190 3.31 26.04 -20.43
CA ILE A 190 2.37 26.23 -21.54
C ILE A 190 3.16 25.95 -22.83
N PRO A 191 2.68 25.17 -23.80
CA PRO A 191 3.39 24.98 -25.07
C PRO A 191 3.44 26.28 -25.89
N PRO A 192 4.54 26.57 -26.64
CA PRO A 192 4.65 27.78 -27.43
C PRO A 192 3.69 27.73 -28.62
N LEU A 193 2.97 28.84 -28.87
CA LEU A 193 2.26 29.05 -30.12
C LEU A 193 3.22 29.68 -31.13
N VAL A 194 3.83 28.85 -31.97
CA VAL A 194 4.62 29.33 -33.11
C VAL A 194 3.64 29.76 -34.21
N LEU A 195 3.52 31.07 -34.42
CA LEU A 195 2.80 31.59 -35.57
C LEU A 195 3.61 31.23 -36.81
N ARG A 196 3.12 30.29 -37.63
CA ARG A 196 3.67 30.09 -38.98
C ARG A 196 3.54 31.42 -39.71
N LYS A 197 4.69 31.95 -40.16
CA LYS A 197 4.75 33.13 -41.02
C LYS A 197 4.21 32.78 -42.40
#